data_AF-A0A2T7SQ67-F1
#
_entry.id   AF-A0A2T7SQ67-F1
#
_cell.length_a   1.000
_cell.length_b   1.000
_cell.length_c   1.000
_cell.angle_alpha   90.00
_cell.angle_beta   90.00
_cell.angle_gamma   90.00
#
_symmetry.space_group_name_H-M   'P 1'
#
loop_
_entity.id
_entity.type
_entity.pdbx_description
1 polymer ?
#
loop_
_entity_poly.entity_id
_entity_poly.type
_entity_poly.pdbx_seq_one_letter_code
_entity_poly.pdbx_strand_id
1 'polypeptide(L)'
;MANHKTMADIADHGAKNIARAQAAREDRRLANKAIHAAGGAQTAVWDEVATGATVVSIAQGLGLSLSTFNRWLSFLPERQAQYQVARQKAAQMLAEQTIQIADEATLENLQAARLRIDGRVKLAERYAPRGFGADPFGADVEKTTLEDLQLRAEKRS
;
A
#
# COMPACT_ATOMS: atom_id res chain seq x y z
N MET A 1 17.11 -11.68 41.43
CA MET A 1 15.82 -11.55 42.14
C MET A 1 14.71 -11.65 41.10
N ALA A 2 13.92 -12.73 41.12
CA ALA A 2 12.83 -12.92 40.17
C ALA A 2 11.65 -12.03 40.58
N ASN A 3 11.21 -11.15 39.67
CA ASN A 3 10.14 -10.20 39.92
C ASN A 3 8.79 -10.96 39.96
N HIS A 4 8.35 -11.34 41.17
CA HIS A 4 7.12 -12.09 41.36
C HIS A 4 5.93 -11.13 41.13
N LYS A 5 5.30 -11.21 39.96
CA LYS A 5 4.10 -10.41 39.65
C LYS A 5 3.04 -10.66 40.72
N THR A 6 2.46 -9.59 41.25
CA THR A 6 1.41 -9.70 42.26
C THR A 6 0.09 -10.14 41.61
N MET A 7 -0.84 -10.72 42.38
CA MET A 7 -2.15 -11.10 41.85
C MET A 7 -2.92 -9.90 41.26
N ALA A 8 -2.68 -8.69 41.79
CA ALA A 8 -3.23 -7.44 41.26
C ALA A 8 -2.67 -7.10 39.86
N ASP A 9 -1.36 -7.26 39.64
CA ASP A 9 -0.74 -7.04 38.32
C ASP A 9 -1.28 -8.02 37.27
N ILE A 10 -1.47 -9.28 37.65
CA ILE A 10 -2.01 -10.31 36.76
C ILE A 10 -3.47 -10.00 36.38
N ALA A 11 -4.29 -9.55 37.34
CA ALA A 11 -5.68 -9.17 37.10
C ALA A 11 -5.79 -7.93 36.20
N ASP A 12 -4.96 -6.89 36.43
CA ASP A 12 -4.93 -5.68 35.59
C ASP A 12 -4.48 -5.99 34.15
N HIS A 13 -3.46 -6.83 33.98
CA HIS A 13 -3.07 -7.32 32.66
C HIS A 13 -4.19 -8.12 31.97
N GLY A 14 -4.91 -8.96 32.72
CA GLY A 14 -6.08 -9.69 32.22
C GLY A 14 -7.19 -8.76 31.74
N ALA A 15 -7.58 -7.78 32.56
CA ALA A 15 -8.59 -6.79 32.23
C ALA A 15 -8.22 -5.97 30.98
N LYS A 16 -6.96 -5.53 30.88
CA LYS A 16 -6.43 -4.82 29.69
C LYS A 16 -6.48 -5.68 28.44
N ASN A 17 -6.15 -6.97 28.53
CA ASN A 17 -6.21 -7.88 27.39
C ASN A 17 -7.64 -8.14 26.93
N ILE A 18 -8.60 -8.28 27.86
CA ILE A 18 -10.02 -8.44 27.55
C ILE A 18 -10.56 -7.18 26.86
N ALA A 19 -10.28 -6.00 27.40
CA ALA A 19 -10.70 -4.73 26.80
C ALA A 19 -10.14 -4.54 25.38
N ARG A 20 -8.86 -4.88 25.17
CA ARG A 20 -8.24 -4.87 23.82
C ARG A 20 -8.93 -5.85 22.87
N ALA A 21 -9.24 -7.05 23.33
CA ALA A 21 -9.94 -8.05 22.53
C ALA A 21 -11.37 -7.61 22.16
N GLN A 22 -12.08 -6.94 23.08
CA GLN A 22 -13.40 -6.36 22.84
C GLN A 22 -13.33 -5.21 21.83
N ALA A 23 -12.38 -4.28 21.98
CA ALA A 23 -12.18 -3.20 21.03
C ALA A 23 -11.89 -3.74 19.61
N ALA A 24 -11.02 -4.75 19.49
CA ALA A 24 -10.74 -5.39 18.21
C ALA A 24 -11.95 -6.11 17.60
N ARG A 25 -12.86 -6.66 18.43
CA ARG A 25 -14.13 -7.24 17.97
C ARG A 25 -15.06 -6.16 17.42
N GLU A 26 -15.18 -5.04 18.11
CA GLU A 26 -16.02 -3.90 17.67
C GLU A 26 -15.50 -3.28 16.37
N ASP A 27 -14.19 -3.06 16.23
CA ASP A 27 -13.60 -2.55 14.99
C ASP A 27 -13.97 -3.42 13.79
N ARG A 28 -13.88 -4.75 13.93
CA ARG A 28 -14.28 -5.68 12.87
C ARG A 28 -15.77 -5.63 12.59
N ARG A 29 -16.59 -5.54 13.63
CA ARG A 29 -18.05 -5.46 13.49
C ARG A 29 -18.42 -4.20 12.70
N LEU A 30 -17.84 -3.06 13.06
CA LEU A 30 -18.05 -1.78 12.38
C LEU A 30 -17.60 -1.85 10.92
N ALA A 31 -16.38 -2.33 10.67
CA ALA A 31 -15.85 -2.43 9.31
C ALA A 31 -16.67 -3.37 8.42
N ASN A 32 -16.99 -4.57 8.90
CA ASN A 32 -17.82 -5.51 8.13
C ASN A 32 -19.21 -4.93 7.87
N LYS A 33 -19.84 -4.30 8.87
CA LYS A 33 -21.15 -3.66 8.71
C LYS A 33 -21.10 -2.56 7.64
N ALA A 34 -20.08 -1.70 7.67
CA ALA A 34 -19.92 -0.62 6.70
C ALA A 34 -19.71 -1.15 5.28
N ILE A 35 -18.85 -2.16 5.10
CA ILE A 35 -18.59 -2.78 3.80
C ILE A 35 -19.86 -3.42 3.21
N HIS A 36 -20.61 -4.16 4.04
CA HIS A 36 -21.89 -4.73 3.60
C HIS A 36 -22.94 -3.67 3.29
N ALA A 37 -23.02 -2.59 4.09
CA ALA A 37 -23.97 -1.50 3.87
C ALA A 37 -23.67 -0.71 2.59
N ALA A 38 -22.39 -0.61 2.18
CA ALA A 38 -21.97 0.01 0.93
C ALA A 38 -22.32 -0.83 -0.32
N GLY A 39 -23.10 -1.92 -0.16
CA GLY A 39 -23.54 -2.78 -1.27
C GLY A 39 -22.47 -3.74 -1.79
N GLY A 40 -21.30 -3.79 -1.16
CA GLY A 40 -20.16 -4.58 -1.60
C GLY A 40 -19.90 -5.83 -0.75
N ALA A 41 -19.51 -6.91 -1.41
CA ALA A 41 -18.68 -7.93 -0.76
C ALA A 41 -17.28 -7.35 -0.51
N GLN A 42 -16.47 -8.03 0.31
CA GLN A 42 -15.07 -7.68 0.53
C GLN A 42 -14.27 -7.47 -0.79
N THR A 43 -14.68 -8.12 -1.87
CA THR A 43 -14.12 -7.93 -3.22
C THR A 43 -14.23 -6.49 -3.73
N ALA A 44 -15.32 -5.78 -3.45
CA ALA A 44 -15.52 -4.42 -3.91
C ALA A 44 -14.47 -3.45 -3.35
N VAL A 45 -14.03 -3.67 -2.10
CA VAL A 45 -12.92 -2.90 -1.50
C VAL A 45 -11.63 -3.11 -2.28
N TRP A 46 -11.38 -4.33 -2.74
CA TRP A 46 -10.19 -4.67 -3.52
C TRP A 46 -10.26 -4.13 -4.94
N ASP A 47 -11.45 -4.12 -5.53
CA ASP A 47 -11.68 -3.51 -6.83
C ASP A 47 -11.42 -1.99 -6.78
N GLU A 48 -11.88 -1.30 -5.74
CA GLU A 48 -11.54 0.12 -5.56
C GLU A 48 -10.04 0.35 -5.40
N VAL A 49 -9.35 -0.45 -4.59
CA VAL A 49 -7.88 -0.38 -4.49
C VAL A 49 -7.25 -0.60 -5.88
N ALA A 50 -7.72 -1.60 -6.63
CA ALA A 50 -7.21 -1.92 -7.96
C ALA A 50 -7.43 -0.79 -8.97
N THR A 51 -8.47 0.04 -8.81
CA THR A 51 -8.68 1.27 -9.61
C THR A 51 -7.75 2.43 -9.23
N GLY A 52 -6.90 2.26 -8.22
CA GLY A 52 -5.97 3.28 -7.74
C GLY A 52 -6.51 4.14 -6.59
N ALA A 53 -7.64 3.76 -5.98
CA ALA A 53 -8.15 4.46 -4.81
C ALA A 53 -7.21 4.28 -3.60
N THR A 54 -7.08 5.33 -2.79
CA THR A 54 -6.26 5.28 -1.57
C THR A 54 -7.05 4.62 -0.45
N VAL A 55 -6.35 3.96 0.48
CA VAL A 55 -6.98 3.46 1.71
C VAL A 55 -7.67 4.58 2.51
N VAL A 56 -7.15 5.81 2.41
CA VAL A 56 -7.76 6.98 3.06
C VAL A 56 -9.13 7.27 2.45
N SER A 57 -9.23 7.37 1.12
CA SER A 57 -10.50 7.63 0.43
C SER A 57 -11.50 6.50 0.62
N ILE A 58 -11.04 5.25 0.59
CA ILE A 58 -11.90 4.07 0.85
C ILE A 58 -12.44 4.10 2.27
N ALA A 59 -11.58 4.32 3.27
CA ALA A 59 -12.01 4.38 4.68
C ALA A 59 -13.02 5.51 4.91
N GLN A 60 -12.78 6.69 4.30
CA GLN A 60 -13.71 7.81 4.33
C GLN A 60 -15.05 7.48 3.67
N GLY A 61 -15.05 6.87 2.48
CA GLY A 61 -16.26 6.44 1.77
C GLY A 61 -17.08 5.41 2.56
N LEU A 62 -16.42 4.57 3.35
CA LEU A 62 -17.06 3.61 4.25
C LEU A 62 -17.47 4.20 5.61
N GLY A 63 -17.16 5.47 5.89
CA GLY A 63 -17.41 6.10 7.20
C GLY A 63 -16.57 5.48 8.33
N LEU A 64 -15.42 4.90 8.01
CA LEU A 64 -14.51 4.26 8.96
C LEU A 64 -13.31 5.14 9.26
N SER A 65 -12.82 5.04 10.50
CA SER A 65 -11.50 5.58 10.81
C SER A 65 -10.41 4.78 10.09
N LEU A 66 -9.30 5.44 9.72
CA LEU A 66 -8.17 4.78 9.09
C LEU A 66 -7.57 3.67 9.98
N SER A 67 -7.59 3.84 11.30
CA SER A 67 -7.08 2.83 12.24
C SER A 67 -8.00 1.61 12.32
N THR A 68 -9.32 1.79 12.29
CA THR A 68 -10.30 0.70 12.21
C THR A 68 -10.14 -0.08 10.91
N PHE A 69 -10.01 0.60 9.77
CA PHE A 69 -9.77 -0.06 8.48
C PHE A 69 -8.46 -0.86 8.48
N ASN A 70 -7.35 -0.27 8.93
CA ASN A 70 -6.06 -0.96 8.97
C ASN A 70 -6.07 -2.18 9.90
N ARG A 71 -6.73 -2.11 11.06
CA ARG A 71 -6.92 -3.26 11.96
C ARG A 71 -7.77 -4.35 11.31
N TRP A 72 -8.82 -3.97 10.58
CA TRP A 72 -9.65 -4.92 9.83
C TRP A 72 -8.87 -5.62 8.69
N LEU A 73 -8.00 -4.87 8.01
CA LEU A 73 -7.13 -5.36 6.94
C LEU A 73 -6.08 -6.35 7.47
N SER A 74 -5.41 -6.02 8.58
CA SER A 74 -4.33 -6.85 9.15
C SER A 74 -4.83 -8.05 9.95
N PHE A 75 -6.14 -8.12 10.24
CA PHE A 75 -6.71 -9.19 11.07
C PHE A 75 -6.63 -10.57 10.43
N LEU A 76 -6.81 -10.67 9.10
CA LEU A 76 -6.71 -11.95 8.38
C LEU A 76 -5.58 -11.86 7.35
N PRO A 77 -4.62 -12.83 7.34
CA PRO A 77 -3.54 -12.86 6.37
C PRO A 77 -4.01 -12.86 4.92
N GLU A 78 -5.12 -13.56 4.63
CA GLU A 78 -5.72 -13.62 3.29
C GLU A 78 -6.14 -12.24 2.77
N ARG A 79 -6.69 -11.38 3.63
CA ARG A 79 -7.07 -10.01 3.26
C ARG A 79 -5.86 -9.18 2.91
N GLN A 80 -4.81 -9.32 3.69
CA GLN A 80 -3.55 -8.65 3.41
C GLN A 80 -2.98 -9.11 2.07
N ALA A 81 -3.03 -10.41 1.76
CA ALA A 81 -2.61 -10.94 0.47
C ALA A 81 -3.45 -10.39 -0.70
N GLN A 82 -4.78 -10.42 -0.59
CA GLN A 82 -5.70 -9.85 -1.59
C GLN A 82 -5.45 -8.36 -1.81
N TYR A 83 -5.21 -7.61 -0.74
CA TYR A 83 -4.85 -6.18 -0.81
C TYR A 83 -3.50 -5.93 -1.52
N GLN A 84 -2.51 -6.80 -1.34
CA GLN A 84 -1.25 -6.70 -2.07
C GLN A 84 -1.44 -6.95 -3.57
N VAL A 85 -2.25 -7.97 -3.93
CA VAL A 85 -2.61 -8.24 -5.34
C VAL A 85 -3.37 -7.06 -5.94
N ALA A 86 -4.32 -6.47 -5.20
CA ALA A 86 -5.04 -5.28 -5.65
C ALA A 86 -4.10 -4.10 -5.88
N ARG A 87 -3.12 -3.87 -4.99
CA ARG A 87 -2.10 -2.82 -5.18
C ARG A 87 -1.25 -3.05 -6.42
N GLN A 88 -0.86 -4.29 -6.72
CA GLN A 88 -0.13 -4.60 -7.95
C GLN A 88 -0.95 -4.21 -9.19
N LYS A 89 -2.26 -4.52 -9.22
CA LYS A 89 -3.16 -4.08 -10.30
C LYS A 89 -3.29 -2.56 -10.35
N ALA A 90 -3.35 -1.91 -9.19
CA ALA A 90 -3.43 -0.46 -9.07
C ALA A 90 -2.24 0.27 -9.70
N ALA A 91 -1.07 -0.37 -9.80
CA ALA A 91 0.10 0.25 -10.42
C ALA A 91 -0.17 0.70 -11.86
N GLN A 92 -0.83 -0.13 -12.67
CA GLN A 92 -1.23 0.21 -14.03
C GLN A 92 -2.22 1.39 -14.04
N MET A 93 -3.25 1.32 -13.20
CA MET A 93 -4.26 2.38 -13.12
C MET A 93 -3.67 3.72 -12.68
N LEU A 94 -2.73 3.71 -11.73
CA LEU A 94 -2.02 4.90 -11.29
C LEU A 94 -1.18 5.50 -12.42
N ALA A 95 -0.54 4.65 -13.25
CA ALA A 95 0.21 5.09 -14.41
C ALA A 95 -0.70 5.73 -15.47
N GLU A 96 -1.83 5.10 -15.81
CA GLU A 96 -2.81 5.67 -16.77
C GLU A 96 -3.40 7.00 -16.28
N GLN A 97 -3.70 7.11 -14.99
CA GLN A 97 -4.15 8.37 -14.39
C GLN A 97 -3.13 9.49 -14.53
N THR A 98 -1.83 9.20 -14.66
CA THR A 98 -0.83 10.26 -14.84
C THR A 98 -0.98 10.96 -16.19
N ILE A 99 -1.31 10.20 -17.23
CA ILE A 99 -1.56 10.73 -18.59
C ILE A 99 -2.80 11.61 -18.54
N GLN A 100 -3.90 11.13 -17.96
CA GLN A 100 -5.12 11.92 -17.81
C GLN A 100 -4.87 13.24 -17.05
N ILE A 101 -4.10 13.20 -15.95
CA ILE A 101 -3.77 14.40 -15.17
C ILE A 101 -2.91 15.37 -15.97
N ALA A 102 -2.01 14.87 -16.81
CA ALA A 102 -1.17 15.70 -17.67
C ALA A 102 -2.01 16.40 -18.75
N ASP A 103 -2.93 15.65 -19.37
CA ASP A 103 -3.80 16.17 -20.44
C ASP A 103 -4.82 17.19 -19.92
N GLU A 104 -5.32 17.02 -18.69
CA GLU A 104 -6.24 17.95 -18.03
C GLU A 104 -5.54 19.15 -17.36
N ALA A 105 -4.21 19.19 -17.36
CA ALA A 105 -3.47 20.24 -16.67
C ALA A 105 -3.65 21.61 -17.36
N THR A 106 -3.86 22.64 -16.54
CA THR A 106 -3.91 24.04 -16.95
C THR A 106 -2.73 24.79 -16.35
N LEU A 107 -2.45 26.01 -16.84
CA LEU A 107 -1.35 26.83 -16.31
C LEU A 107 -1.52 27.14 -14.82
N GLU A 108 -2.77 27.27 -14.33
CA GLU A 108 -3.07 27.58 -12.93
C GLU A 108 -2.81 26.38 -12.00
N ASN A 109 -3.05 25.16 -12.45
CA ASN A 109 -2.94 23.94 -11.64
C ASN A 109 -1.68 23.10 -11.94
N LEU A 110 -0.82 23.55 -12.85
CA LEU A 110 0.31 22.79 -13.39
C LEU A 110 1.22 22.19 -12.29
N GLN A 111 1.52 22.96 -11.25
CA GLN A 111 2.37 22.49 -10.15
C GLN A 111 1.71 21.38 -9.32
N ALA A 112 0.40 21.51 -9.08
CA ALA A 112 -0.37 20.47 -8.38
C ALA A 112 -0.52 19.21 -9.26
N ALA A 113 -0.76 19.38 -10.56
CA ALA A 113 -0.81 18.28 -11.52
C ALA A 113 0.53 17.52 -11.56
N ARG A 114 1.66 18.23 -11.64
CA ARG A 114 2.99 17.65 -11.58
C ARG A 114 3.23 16.87 -10.28
N LEU A 115 2.91 17.46 -9.12
CA LEU A 115 3.06 16.77 -7.84
C LEU A 115 2.22 15.49 -7.76
N ARG A 116 1.01 15.51 -8.32
CA ARG A 116 0.12 14.34 -8.41
C ARG A 116 0.67 13.25 -9.32
N ILE A 117 1.28 13.62 -10.45
CA ILE A 117 1.94 12.70 -11.37
C ILE A 117 3.14 12.04 -10.67
N ASP A 118 4.04 12.84 -10.10
CA ASP A 118 5.24 12.35 -9.41
C ASP A 118 4.89 11.39 -8.26
N GLY A 119 3.86 11.72 -7.48
CA GLY A 119 3.37 10.85 -6.41
C GLY A 119 2.82 9.52 -6.93
N ARG A 120 2.07 9.54 -8.04
CA ARG A 120 1.49 8.33 -8.65
C ARG A 120 2.56 7.43 -9.28
N VAL A 121 3.55 8.01 -9.97
CA VAL A 121 4.70 7.26 -10.51
C VAL A 121 5.42 6.51 -9.39
N LYS A 122 5.78 7.21 -8.30
CA LYS A 122 6.44 6.60 -7.13
C LYS A 122 5.61 5.49 -6.49
N LEU A 123 4.28 5.61 -6.48
CA LEU A 123 3.40 4.56 -5.98
C LEU A 123 3.35 3.36 -6.93
N ALA A 124 3.22 3.58 -8.23
CA ALA A 124 3.20 2.52 -9.24
C ALA A 124 4.52 1.70 -9.21
N GLU A 125 5.67 2.38 -9.13
CA GLU A 125 6.98 1.76 -8.97
C GLU A 125 7.05 0.85 -7.74
N ARG A 126 6.53 1.32 -6.59
CA ARG A 126 6.53 0.54 -5.34
C ARG A 126 5.55 -0.62 -5.37
N TYR A 127 4.41 -0.46 -6.05
CA TYR A 127 3.36 -1.47 -6.09
C TYR A 127 3.68 -2.59 -7.07
N ALA A 128 4.37 -2.28 -8.15
CA ALA A 128 4.86 -3.28 -9.11
C ALA A 128 6.30 -2.96 -9.55
N PRO A 129 7.30 -3.25 -8.70
CA PRO A 129 8.71 -2.93 -8.97
C PRO A 129 9.26 -3.60 -10.23
N ARG A 130 8.79 -4.81 -10.56
CA ARG A 130 9.24 -5.53 -11.77
C ARG A 130 8.68 -4.94 -13.07
N GLY A 131 7.56 -4.21 -13.01
CA GLY A 131 6.90 -3.64 -14.19
C GLY A 131 7.20 -2.15 -14.37
N PHE A 132 7.03 -1.36 -13.31
CA PHE A 132 7.15 0.10 -13.36
C PHE A 132 8.41 0.64 -12.69
N GLY A 133 8.97 -0.09 -11.72
CA GLY A 133 10.19 0.29 -11.01
C GLY A 133 11.45 -0.42 -11.52
N ALA A 134 11.36 -1.11 -12.66
CA ALA A 134 12.49 -1.84 -13.22
C ALA A 134 13.43 -0.84 -13.86
N ASP A 135 14.71 -0.91 -13.48
CA ASP A 135 15.77 -0.21 -14.17
C ASP A 135 15.75 -0.72 -15.63
N PRO A 136 15.60 0.16 -16.66
CA PRO A 136 15.51 -0.27 -18.05
C PRO A 136 16.75 -1.05 -18.51
N PHE A 137 17.86 -0.88 -17.79
CA PHE A 137 19.04 -1.73 -17.86
C PHE A 137 18.97 -2.68 -16.67
N GLY A 138 18.44 -3.89 -16.90
CA GLY A 138 18.19 -4.86 -15.84
C GLY A 138 19.36 -4.99 -14.85
N ALA A 139 19.07 -5.32 -13.59
CA ALA A 139 20.04 -5.44 -12.51
C ALA A 139 21.23 -6.40 -12.80
N ASP A 140 21.14 -7.19 -13.88
CA ASP A 140 22.17 -8.10 -14.38
C ASP A 140 22.99 -7.54 -15.56
N VAL A 141 22.75 -6.31 -16.02
CA VAL A 141 23.71 -5.62 -16.89
C VAL A 141 24.87 -5.22 -16.00
N GLU A 142 25.87 -6.11 -15.91
CA GLU A 142 27.20 -5.81 -15.39
C GLU A 142 27.60 -4.47 -16.01
N LYS A 143 27.60 -3.42 -15.18
CA LYS A 143 27.91 -2.05 -15.58
C LYS A 143 29.36 -2.04 -16.03
N THR A 144 29.58 -2.46 -17.28
CA THR A 144 30.90 -2.52 -17.90
C THR A 144 31.34 -1.08 -17.97
N THR A 145 32.33 -0.73 -17.14
CA THR A 145 32.85 0.62 -17.08
C THR A 145 33.62 0.91 -18.38
N LEU A 146 33.83 2.19 -18.69
CA LEU A 146 34.69 2.57 -19.83
C LEU A 146 36.09 1.98 -19.68
N GLU A 147 36.58 1.83 -18.44
CA GLU A 147 37.86 1.20 -18.11
C GLU A 147 37.85 -0.30 -18.47
N ASP A 148 36.75 -1.02 -18.19
CA ASP A 148 36.59 -2.43 -18.58
C ASP A 148 36.59 -2.61 -20.11
N LEU A 149 36.03 -1.65 -20.85
CA LEU A 149 36.04 -1.67 -22.32
C LEU A 149 37.43 -1.37 -22.89
N GLN A 150 38.15 -0.41 -22.30
CA GLN A 150 39.51 -0.04 -22.71
C GLN A 150 40.48 -1.20 -22.46
N LEU A 151 40.40 -1.85 -21.30
CA LEU A 151 41.25 -3.00 -20.96
C LEU A 151 41.00 -4.22 -21.87
N ARG A 152 39.74 -4.44 -22.30
CA ARG A 152 39.40 -5.50 -23.27
C ARG A 152 39.90 -5.20 -24.68
N ALA A 153 40.00 -3.93 -25.06
CA ALA A 153 40.54 -3.50 -26.35
C ALA A 153 42.07 -3.69 -26.40
N GLU A 154 42.78 -3.34 -25.34
CA GLU A 154 44.24 -3.52 -25.25
C GLU A 154 44.66 -4.99 -25.26
N LYS A 155 43.88 -5.88 -24.63
CA LYS A 155 44.16 -7.34 -24.62
C LYS A 155 43.86 -8.06 -25.93
N ARG A 156 43.25 -7.38 -26.91
CA ARG A 156 42.95 -7.93 -28.25
C ARG A 156 43.88 -7.37 -29.34
N SER A 157 44.76 -6.43 -28.99
CA SER A 157 45.90 -5.97 -29.78
C SER A 157 47.12 -6.87 -29.55
#